data_AF-A0A1V6W193-F1
#
_entry.id   AF-A0A1V6W193-F1
#
_cell.length_a   1.000
_cell.length_b   1.000
_cell.length_c   1.000
_cell.angle_alpha   90.00
_cell.angle_beta   90.00
_cell.angle_gamma   90.00
#
_symmetry.space_group_name_H-M   'P 1'
#
loop_
_entity.id
_entity.type
_entity.pdbx_description
1 polymer ?
#
loop_
_entity_poly.entity_id
_entity_poly.type
_entity_poly.pdbx_seq_one_letter_code
_entity_poly.pdbx_strand_id
1 'polypeptide(L)'
;HRALCAAENATQCLHNVATLRGAEVRDALAWSSYLDETIILFAERTDIVFASYYWPTWGQATIVQFLRQQRDLYAFLHDQTLRLINEGLTGAEIAERMELPLQLREAWHTQGFYGSPIYGSIRQLKPRNEKAKEFCEQGDLRFAVTILNHAVFADPANQEAKNLLASMYETLGYGCENGPWRNFYLSGAMELRGFRPDKNVLTGQAGMREALSLHYLFASLAVRLDGSRAQEHDFVLDLFVMDRGEHCRLIISNGALIHRIGQQACNKLSLEKVKFSGTLSFHKLMQVLTDDEKSQEGNIFIEEHGDRSYWQRFLSLLVTPNPAFNIVIP
;
A
#
# COMPACT_ATOMS: atom_id res chain seq x y z
N HIS A 1 -29.55 3.89 22.29
CA HIS A 1 -28.91 2.56 22.33
C HIS A 1 -27.66 2.45 23.21
N ARG A 2 -27.11 3.53 23.84
CA ARG A 2 -25.91 3.47 24.74
C ARG A 2 -24.77 2.59 24.17
N ALA A 3 -24.58 2.66 22.84
CA ALA A 3 -23.66 1.83 22.09
C ALA A 3 -22.74 2.74 21.27
N LEU A 4 -21.44 2.43 21.26
CA LEU A 4 -20.42 3.19 20.56
C LEU A 4 -19.77 2.31 19.49
N CYS A 5 -19.80 2.77 18.24
CA CYS A 5 -19.00 2.21 17.17
C CYS A 5 -17.64 2.91 17.14
N ALA A 6 -16.56 2.20 17.47
CA ALA A 6 -15.20 2.72 17.45
C ALA A 6 -14.53 2.65 16.05
N ALA A 7 -15.34 2.44 15.00
CA ALA A 7 -14.89 2.22 13.63
C ALA A 7 -13.77 1.17 13.57
N GLU A 8 -12.58 1.53 13.10
CA GLU A 8 -11.37 0.71 13.12
C GLU A 8 -10.26 1.33 13.99
N ASN A 9 -10.62 2.31 14.83
CA ASN A 9 -9.67 3.05 15.65
C ASN A 9 -9.37 2.37 16.99
N ALA A 10 -10.29 1.52 17.50
CA ALA A 10 -10.06 0.69 18.67
C ALA A 10 -10.61 -0.72 18.43
N THR A 11 -9.71 -1.68 18.21
CA THR A 11 -10.01 -3.09 17.94
C THR A 11 -9.40 -4.02 18.99
N GLN A 12 -9.62 -5.33 18.90
CA GLN A 12 -9.05 -6.31 19.84
C GLN A 12 -7.59 -6.68 19.50
N CYS A 13 -6.80 -5.73 18.98
CA CYS A 13 -5.38 -5.86 18.65
C CYS A 13 -4.72 -4.49 18.47
N LEU A 14 -3.38 -4.45 18.48
CA LEU A 14 -2.61 -3.33 17.94
C LEU A 14 -2.82 -3.27 16.42
N HIS A 15 -3.18 -2.09 15.90
CA HIS A 15 -3.33 -1.87 14.47
C HIS A 15 -2.02 -1.37 13.82
N ASN A 16 -1.97 -1.42 12.50
CA ASN A 16 -0.84 -0.92 11.72
C ASN A 16 -0.80 0.61 11.77
N VAL A 17 0.27 1.20 12.30
CA VAL A 17 0.61 2.60 12.01
C VAL A 17 1.16 2.71 10.58
N ALA A 18 1.97 1.73 10.17
CA ALA A 18 2.42 1.52 8.79
C ALA A 18 2.07 0.10 8.35
N THR A 19 1.36 -0.05 7.24
CA THR A 19 0.95 -1.38 6.75
C THR A 19 1.98 -1.96 5.79
N LEU A 20 2.28 -3.26 5.93
CA LEU A 20 3.24 -3.98 5.08
C LEU A 20 2.86 -4.04 3.60
N ARG A 21 1.57 -3.85 3.27
CA ARG A 21 1.10 -3.82 1.87
C ARG A 21 1.51 -2.55 1.11
N GLY A 22 2.13 -1.58 1.78
CA GLY A 22 2.46 -0.26 1.22
C GLY A 22 1.28 0.70 1.31
N ALA A 23 1.40 1.71 2.18
CA ALA A 23 0.51 2.86 2.23
C ALA A 23 1.27 4.02 2.90
N GLU A 24 0.67 5.20 2.89
CA GLU A 24 1.13 6.30 3.72
C GLU A 24 1.14 5.89 5.21
N VAL A 25 2.17 6.34 5.93
CA VAL A 25 2.28 6.12 7.38
C VAL A 25 1.21 6.94 8.09
N ARG A 26 0.49 6.31 9.02
CA ARG A 26 -0.57 6.97 9.78
C ARG A 26 0.01 7.77 10.93
N ASP A 27 -0.68 8.84 11.32
CA ASP A 27 -0.33 9.64 12.49
C ASP A 27 -0.83 8.97 13.78
N ALA A 28 0.09 8.36 14.53
CA ALA A 28 -0.21 7.69 15.80
C ALA A 28 -0.59 8.67 16.93
N LEU A 29 -0.08 9.92 16.92
CA LEU A 29 -0.42 10.92 17.93
C LEU A 29 -1.84 11.45 17.72
N ALA A 30 -2.21 11.73 16.48
CA ALA A 30 -3.58 12.10 16.13
C ALA A 30 -4.55 10.96 16.48
N TRP A 31 -4.18 9.71 16.18
CA TRP A 31 -4.97 8.53 16.54
C TRP A 31 -5.21 8.46 18.05
N SER A 32 -4.15 8.58 18.86
CA SER A 32 -4.27 8.61 20.32
C SER A 32 -5.20 9.74 20.79
N SER A 33 -5.04 10.94 20.23
CA SER A 33 -5.85 12.11 20.59
C SER A 33 -7.35 11.89 20.32
N TYR A 34 -7.71 11.28 19.18
CA TYR A 34 -9.11 10.95 18.89
C TYR A 34 -9.68 9.86 19.81
N LEU A 35 -8.86 8.92 20.28
CA LEU A 35 -9.29 7.95 21.29
C LEU A 35 -9.53 8.62 22.64
N ASP A 36 -8.71 9.61 23.02
CA ASP A 36 -8.92 10.40 24.23
C ASP A 36 -10.22 11.21 24.16
N GLU A 37 -10.44 11.91 23.04
CA GLU A 37 -11.68 12.64 22.79
C GLU A 37 -12.89 11.70 22.84
N THR A 38 -12.78 10.50 22.26
CA THR A 38 -13.83 9.48 22.31
C THR A 38 -14.17 9.07 23.75
N ILE A 39 -13.15 8.91 24.61
CA ILE A 39 -13.36 8.59 26.03
C ILE A 39 -14.15 9.69 26.72
N ILE A 40 -13.71 10.95 26.55
CA ILE A 40 -14.32 12.13 27.18
C ILE A 40 -15.79 12.30 26.73
N LEU A 41 -16.06 12.17 25.43
CA LEU A 41 -17.38 12.44 24.88
C LEU A 41 -18.39 11.31 25.10
N PHE A 42 -17.94 10.05 25.18
CA PHE A 42 -18.85 8.91 25.05
C PHE A 42 -18.70 7.83 26.11
N ALA A 43 -17.55 7.64 26.75
CA ALA A 43 -17.34 6.44 27.56
C ALA A 43 -18.28 6.36 28.77
N GLU A 44 -18.65 7.49 29.39
CA GLU A 44 -19.55 7.49 30.56
C GLU A 44 -21.00 7.06 30.27
N ARG A 45 -21.43 7.16 29.01
CA ARG A 45 -22.80 6.88 28.56
C ARG A 45 -22.89 5.64 27.66
N THR A 46 -21.84 4.83 27.63
CA THR A 46 -21.71 3.66 26.77
C THR A 46 -21.68 2.38 27.59
N ASP A 47 -22.54 1.43 27.23
CA ASP A 47 -22.59 0.10 27.86
C ASP A 47 -21.93 -0.97 26.98
N ILE A 48 -21.76 -0.69 25.68
CA ILE A 48 -21.12 -1.56 24.69
C ILE A 48 -20.31 -0.75 23.67
N VAL A 49 -19.06 -1.16 23.44
CA VAL A 49 -18.24 -0.70 22.30
C VAL A 49 -18.11 -1.83 21.30
N PHE A 50 -18.31 -1.54 20.02
CA PHE A 50 -18.03 -2.45 18.92
C PHE A 50 -17.24 -1.73 17.82
N ALA A 51 -16.62 -2.50 16.92
CA ALA A 51 -15.80 -2.00 15.82
C ALA A 51 -16.17 -2.72 14.52
N SER A 52 -15.64 -2.27 13.40
CA SER A 52 -15.80 -2.92 12.09
C SER A 52 -15.18 -4.33 12.05
N TYR A 53 -14.30 -4.64 13.01
CA TYR A 53 -13.63 -5.91 13.16
C TYR A 53 -13.69 -6.39 14.62
N TYR A 54 -13.54 -7.70 14.81
CA TYR A 54 -13.50 -8.38 16.11
C TYR A 54 -14.82 -8.30 16.90
N TRP A 55 -14.78 -8.78 18.15
CA TRP A 55 -15.93 -8.84 19.06
C TRP A 55 -16.06 -7.56 19.91
N PRO A 56 -17.27 -7.26 20.42
CA PRO A 56 -17.52 -6.10 21.27
C PRO A 56 -16.83 -6.17 22.64
N THR A 57 -16.81 -5.04 23.34
CA THR A 57 -16.48 -4.93 24.77
C THR A 57 -17.69 -4.40 25.53
N TRP A 58 -18.03 -5.03 26.65
CA TRP A 58 -19.19 -4.72 27.47
C TRP A 58 -18.81 -4.21 28.85
N GLY A 59 -19.66 -3.33 29.39
CA GLY A 59 -19.52 -2.79 30.73
C GLY A 59 -18.66 -1.53 30.73
N GLN A 60 -19.21 -0.45 31.28
CA GLN A 60 -18.62 0.89 31.23
C GLN A 60 -17.17 0.93 31.75
N ALA A 61 -16.87 0.31 32.89
CA ALA A 61 -15.52 0.31 33.47
C ALA A 61 -14.50 -0.40 32.54
N THR A 62 -14.87 -1.56 32.00
CA THR A 62 -14.05 -2.32 31.05
C THR A 62 -13.84 -1.53 29.75
N ILE A 63 -14.87 -0.84 29.27
CA ILE A 63 -14.83 0.01 28.08
C ILE A 63 -13.87 1.18 28.28
N VAL A 64 -13.96 1.88 29.41
CA VAL A 64 -13.04 2.98 29.74
C VAL A 64 -11.60 2.47 29.79
N GLN A 65 -11.36 1.32 30.43
CA GLN A 65 -10.04 0.72 30.48
C GLN A 65 -9.52 0.35 29.08
N PHE A 66 -10.33 -0.33 28.27
CA PHE A 66 -10.00 -0.71 26.89
C PHE A 66 -9.61 0.50 26.03
N LEU A 67 -10.43 1.55 26.03
CA LEU A 67 -10.16 2.76 25.24
C LEU A 67 -8.92 3.49 25.74
N ARG A 68 -8.71 3.56 27.07
CA ARG A 68 -7.49 4.16 27.64
C ARG A 68 -6.23 3.40 27.25
N GLN A 69 -6.25 2.07 27.31
CA GLN A 69 -5.11 1.25 26.91
C GLN A 69 -4.80 1.37 25.41
N GLN A 70 -5.83 1.44 24.56
CA GLN A 70 -5.67 1.74 23.13
C GLN A 70 -5.06 3.13 22.90
N ARG A 71 -5.58 4.17 23.57
CA ARG A 71 -5.04 5.55 23.50
C ARG A 71 -3.57 5.57 23.90
N ASP A 72 -3.26 4.99 25.05
CA ASP A 72 -1.92 5.00 25.66
C ASP A 72 -0.93 4.22 24.80
N LEU A 73 -1.37 3.14 24.15
CA LEU A 73 -0.55 2.38 23.20
C LEU A 73 -0.03 3.24 22.05
N TYR A 74 -0.92 3.96 21.35
CA TYR A 74 -0.49 4.78 20.20
C TYR A 74 0.33 6.00 20.62
N ALA A 75 0.00 6.63 21.77
CA ALA A 75 0.83 7.71 22.34
C ALA A 75 2.22 7.19 22.70
N PHE A 76 2.31 6.02 23.36
CA PHE A 76 3.58 5.43 23.76
C PHE A 76 4.46 5.11 22.53
N LEU A 77 3.90 4.46 21.51
CA LEU A 77 4.63 4.14 20.28
C LEU A 77 5.18 5.41 19.63
N HIS A 78 4.38 6.47 19.54
CA HIS A 78 4.80 7.76 19.01
C HIS A 78 5.91 8.41 19.86
N ASP A 79 5.63 8.66 21.13
CA ASP A 79 6.50 9.46 22.00
C ASP A 79 7.82 8.76 22.28
N GLN A 80 7.81 7.44 22.48
CA GLN A 80 9.04 6.69 22.72
C GLN A 80 9.88 6.55 21.46
N THR A 81 9.26 6.47 20.28
CA THR A 81 10.02 6.54 19.02
C THR A 81 10.74 7.88 18.92
N LEU A 82 10.05 9.00 19.13
CA LEU A 82 10.67 10.33 19.07
C LEU A 82 11.73 10.55 20.14
N ARG A 83 11.50 10.07 21.37
CA ARG A 83 12.50 10.12 22.44
C ARG A 83 13.77 9.38 22.04
N LEU A 84 13.66 8.17 21.50
CA LEU A 84 14.82 7.38 21.10
C LEU A 84 15.53 7.96 19.86
N ILE A 85 14.80 8.61 18.94
CA ILE A 85 15.40 9.42 17.87
C ILE A 85 16.23 10.57 18.47
N ASN A 86 15.71 11.26 19.48
CA ASN A 86 16.44 12.34 20.16
C ASN A 86 17.68 11.83 20.92
N GLU A 87 17.74 10.54 21.25
CA GLU A 87 18.93 9.87 21.80
C GLU A 87 19.92 9.42 20.71
N GLY A 88 19.61 9.67 19.43
CA GLY A 88 20.47 9.38 18.28
C GLY A 88 20.28 7.99 17.69
N LEU A 89 19.23 7.25 18.07
CA LEU A 89 18.96 5.92 17.52
C LEU A 89 18.32 6.01 16.14
N THR A 90 18.70 5.06 15.29
CA THR A 90 18.07 4.80 14.00
C THR A 90 16.80 3.95 14.16
N GLY A 91 15.93 3.95 13.15
CA GLY A 91 14.68 3.17 13.19
C GLY A 91 14.89 1.68 13.54
N ALA A 92 15.93 1.04 12.99
CA ALA A 92 16.24 -0.35 13.28
C ALA A 92 16.72 -0.59 14.73
N GLU A 93 17.44 0.36 15.32
CA GLU A 93 17.86 0.27 16.72
C GLU A 93 16.69 0.52 17.67
N ILE A 94 15.79 1.44 17.31
CA ILE A 94 14.55 1.69 18.04
C ILE A 94 13.68 0.44 18.08
N ALA A 95 13.52 -0.20 16.92
CA ALA A 95 12.76 -1.45 16.79
C ALA A 95 13.27 -2.55 17.73
N GLU A 96 14.59 -2.66 17.93
CA GLU A 96 15.19 -3.65 18.86
C GLU A 96 15.15 -3.22 20.34
N ARG A 97 14.98 -1.93 20.65
CA ARG A 97 14.93 -1.43 22.03
C ARG A 97 13.53 -1.15 22.56
N MET A 98 12.55 -1.00 21.68
CA MET A 98 11.21 -0.60 22.08
C MET A 98 10.50 -1.74 22.81
N GLU A 99 10.10 -1.48 24.05
CA GLU A 99 9.32 -2.39 24.85
C GLU A 99 8.05 -1.71 25.36
N LEU A 100 6.90 -2.36 25.20
CA LEU A 100 5.64 -1.87 25.77
C LEU A 100 5.67 -1.98 27.31
N PRO A 101 5.11 -1.01 28.04
CA PRO A 101 4.90 -1.11 29.49
C PRO A 101 4.09 -2.35 29.85
N LEU A 102 4.32 -2.92 31.03
CA LEU A 102 3.71 -4.20 31.45
C LEU A 102 2.18 -4.22 31.26
N GLN A 103 1.50 -3.15 31.65
CA GLN A 103 0.03 -3.05 31.55
C GLN A 103 -0.48 -3.08 30.10
N LEU A 104 0.32 -2.63 29.14
CA LEU A 104 0.01 -2.72 27.70
C LEU A 104 0.53 -4.03 27.11
N ARG A 105 1.54 -4.66 27.72
CA ARG A 105 2.07 -5.95 27.28
C ARG A 105 1.18 -7.12 27.70
N GLU A 106 0.50 -7.02 28.83
CA GLU A 106 -0.41 -8.06 29.33
C GLU A 106 -1.85 -7.91 28.81
N ALA A 107 -2.21 -6.73 28.30
CA ALA A 107 -3.51 -6.52 27.69
C ALA A 107 -3.60 -7.24 26.34
N TRP A 108 -4.55 -8.16 26.19
CA TRP A 108 -4.71 -8.93 24.95
C TRP A 108 -4.96 -8.05 23.73
N HIS A 109 -5.77 -7.01 23.89
CA HIS A 109 -6.20 -6.13 22.79
C HIS A 109 -5.12 -5.16 22.29
N THR A 110 -3.96 -5.12 22.92
CA THR A 110 -2.81 -4.32 22.51
C THR A 110 -1.69 -5.18 21.91
N GLN A 111 -1.88 -6.50 21.82
CA GLN A 111 -0.92 -7.41 21.22
C GLN A 111 -0.84 -7.26 19.71
N GLY A 112 0.33 -7.58 19.17
CA GLY A 112 0.71 -7.38 17.77
C GLY A 112 0.13 -8.39 16.77
N PHE A 113 -1.14 -8.78 16.89
CA PHE A 113 -1.75 -9.74 15.97
C PHE A 113 -1.92 -9.22 14.54
N TYR A 114 -1.99 -7.89 14.36
CA TYR A 114 -2.17 -7.25 13.05
C TYR A 114 -1.10 -6.20 12.77
N GLY A 115 -1.03 -5.17 13.60
CA GLY A 115 0.12 -4.28 13.69
C GLY A 115 1.26 -4.91 14.48
N SER A 116 2.45 -4.32 14.40
CA SER A 116 3.60 -4.70 15.22
C SER A 116 4.12 -3.46 15.95
N PRO A 117 4.49 -3.56 17.23
CA PRO A 117 5.16 -2.47 17.93
C PRO A 117 6.57 -2.20 17.37
N ILE A 118 7.09 -3.13 16.56
CA ILE A 118 8.43 -3.14 15.99
C ILE A 118 8.30 -3.12 14.46
N TYR A 119 8.76 -2.04 13.83
CA TYR A 119 8.93 -1.97 12.38
C TYR A 119 10.41 -2.05 12.03
N GLY A 120 10.81 -3.14 11.37
CA GLY A 120 12.07 -3.23 10.64
C GLY A 120 13.33 -3.46 11.49
N SER A 121 13.79 -4.71 11.55
CA SER A 121 15.18 -4.99 11.90
C SER A 121 15.70 -6.14 11.06
N ILE A 122 16.42 -5.76 10.00
CA ILE A 122 17.26 -6.62 9.16
C ILE A 122 18.70 -6.20 9.45
N ARG A 123 19.49 -7.09 10.05
CA ARG A 123 20.89 -6.85 10.40
C ARG A 123 21.75 -7.08 9.16
N GLN A 124 22.37 -6.03 8.61
CA GLN A 124 23.32 -6.14 7.49
C GLN A 124 24.64 -6.79 7.93
N LEU A 125 25.12 -7.83 7.24
CA LEU A 125 26.55 -8.19 7.10
C LEU A 125 26.74 -9.14 5.88
N LYS A 126 27.95 -9.12 5.31
CA LYS A 126 28.35 -9.73 4.01
C LYS A 126 28.28 -11.29 3.97
N PRO A 127 27.94 -11.93 2.82
CA PRO A 127 27.61 -13.35 2.76
C PRO A 127 28.81 -14.30 2.50
N ARG A 128 28.70 -15.51 3.08
CA ARG A 128 29.17 -16.81 2.56
C ARG A 128 28.15 -17.88 2.98
N ASN A 129 27.73 -18.75 2.06
CA ASN A 129 26.63 -19.72 2.27
C ASN A 129 26.86 -20.71 3.43
N GLU A 130 28.10 -21.02 3.77
CA GLU A 130 28.44 -21.92 4.88
C GLU A 130 28.06 -21.32 6.24
N LYS A 131 28.25 -20.00 6.43
CA LYS A 131 27.91 -19.32 7.69
C LYS A 131 26.42 -19.28 7.95
N ALA A 132 25.58 -19.23 6.91
CA ALA A 132 24.13 -19.22 7.10
C ALA A 132 23.65 -20.49 7.82
N LYS A 133 24.22 -21.66 7.47
CA LYS A 133 23.93 -22.93 8.16
C LYS A 133 24.38 -22.90 9.62
N GLU A 134 25.55 -22.33 9.90
CA GLU A 134 26.03 -22.14 11.28
C GLU A 134 25.10 -21.25 12.11
N PHE A 135 24.58 -20.15 11.55
CA PHE A 135 23.62 -19.29 12.25
C PHE A 135 22.25 -19.95 12.44
N CYS A 136 21.82 -20.81 11.51
CA CYS A 136 20.65 -21.65 11.72
C CYS A 136 20.85 -22.60 12.90
N GLU A 137 22.01 -23.25 12.99
CA GLU A 137 22.36 -24.16 14.09
C GLU A 137 22.49 -23.43 15.43
N GLN A 138 22.90 -22.16 15.41
CA GLN A 138 22.98 -21.29 16.59
C GLN A 138 21.65 -20.61 16.96
N GLY A 139 20.61 -20.75 16.15
CA GLY A 139 19.28 -20.17 16.39
C GLY A 139 19.12 -18.70 16.00
N ASP A 140 20.11 -18.05 15.36
CA ASP A 140 19.98 -16.67 14.84
C ASP A 140 19.32 -16.68 13.45
N LEU A 141 18.05 -17.04 13.43
CA LEU A 141 17.27 -17.22 12.20
C LEU A 141 17.12 -15.91 11.41
N ARG A 142 17.05 -14.76 12.09
CA ARG A 142 16.89 -13.44 11.46
C ARG A 142 18.13 -13.06 10.65
N PHE A 143 19.30 -13.35 11.20
CA PHE A 143 20.56 -13.12 10.49
C PHE A 143 20.76 -14.12 9.34
N ALA A 144 20.44 -15.40 9.57
CA ALA A 144 20.53 -16.45 8.55
C ALA A 144 19.69 -16.12 7.30
N VAL A 145 18.44 -15.70 7.49
CA VAL A 145 17.54 -15.25 6.41
C VAL A 145 18.13 -14.09 5.61
N THR A 146 18.76 -13.12 6.28
CA THR A 146 19.35 -11.96 5.60
C THR A 146 20.47 -12.38 4.65
N ILE A 147 21.36 -13.26 5.12
CA ILE A 147 22.46 -13.80 4.30
C ILE A 147 21.91 -14.62 3.12
N LEU A 148 20.96 -15.50 3.39
CA LEU A 148 20.35 -16.35 2.36
C LEU A 148 19.61 -15.54 1.30
N ASN A 149 18.94 -14.46 1.70
CA ASN A 149 18.32 -13.53 0.77
C ASN A 149 19.37 -12.91 -0.18
N HIS A 150 20.51 -12.45 0.34
CA HIS A 150 21.60 -11.97 -0.53
C HIS A 150 22.12 -13.06 -1.48
N ALA A 151 22.22 -14.31 -1.03
CA ALA A 151 22.64 -15.42 -1.88
C ALA A 151 21.64 -15.71 -3.00
N VAL A 152 20.34 -15.75 -2.71
CA VAL A 152 19.28 -15.98 -3.70
C VAL A 152 19.20 -14.83 -4.72
N PHE A 153 19.35 -13.58 -4.28
CA PHE A 153 19.36 -12.43 -5.20
C PHE A 153 20.62 -12.38 -6.08
N ALA A 154 21.75 -12.91 -5.59
CA ALA A 154 22.99 -13.00 -6.37
C ALA A 154 22.97 -14.17 -7.38
N ASP A 155 22.35 -15.30 -7.02
CA ASP A 155 22.20 -16.49 -7.88
C ASP A 155 20.79 -17.11 -7.75
N PRO A 156 19.82 -16.64 -8.56
CA PRO A 156 18.43 -17.13 -8.50
C PRO A 156 18.27 -18.59 -8.95
N ALA A 157 19.26 -19.15 -9.64
CA ALA A 157 19.26 -20.54 -10.08
C ALA A 157 19.63 -21.51 -8.95
N ASN A 158 20.21 -21.00 -7.85
CA ASN A 158 20.63 -21.82 -6.71
C ASN A 158 19.43 -22.38 -5.92
N GLN A 159 19.02 -23.60 -6.26
CA GLN A 159 17.88 -24.25 -5.63
C GLN A 159 18.14 -24.60 -4.15
N GLU A 160 19.39 -24.89 -3.77
CA GLU A 160 19.74 -25.17 -2.38
C GLU A 160 19.51 -23.93 -1.49
N ALA A 161 19.99 -22.76 -1.93
CA ALA A 161 19.81 -21.51 -1.22
C ALA A 161 18.33 -21.12 -1.11
N LYS A 162 17.55 -21.28 -2.19
CA LYS A 162 16.10 -21.03 -2.16
C LYS A 162 15.37 -21.96 -1.21
N ASN A 163 15.68 -23.25 -1.23
CA ASN A 163 15.07 -24.23 -0.34
C ASN A 163 15.40 -23.93 1.13
N LEU A 164 16.65 -23.58 1.43
CA LEU A 164 17.09 -23.23 2.78
C LEU A 164 16.41 -21.94 3.27
N LEU A 165 16.36 -20.90 2.43
CA LEU A 165 15.64 -19.66 2.74
C LEU A 165 14.15 -19.90 3.00
N ALA A 166 13.50 -20.73 2.16
CA ALA A 166 12.10 -21.09 2.33
C ALA A 166 11.86 -21.78 3.68
N SER A 167 12.70 -22.75 4.07
CA SER A 167 12.58 -23.42 5.37
C SER A 167 12.77 -22.45 6.55
N MET A 168 13.66 -21.46 6.42
CA MET A 168 13.84 -20.44 7.47
C MET A 168 12.64 -19.51 7.58
N TYR A 169 12.05 -19.09 6.45
CA TYR A 169 10.78 -18.36 6.46
C TYR A 169 9.66 -19.17 7.11
N GLU A 170 9.54 -20.47 6.87
CA GLU A 170 8.54 -21.29 7.57
C GLU A 170 8.74 -21.31 9.07
N THR A 171 9.99 -21.46 9.53
CA THR A 171 10.29 -21.45 10.97
C THR A 171 9.93 -20.12 11.61
N LEU A 172 10.29 -18.99 10.97
CA LEU A 172 9.90 -17.65 11.42
C LEU A 172 8.38 -17.46 11.39
N GLY A 173 7.70 -17.93 10.34
CA GLY A 173 6.25 -17.85 10.22
C GLY A 173 5.51 -18.66 11.28
N TYR A 174 6.03 -19.83 11.67
CA TYR A 174 5.46 -20.63 12.76
C TYR A 174 5.65 -20.00 14.13
N GLY A 175 6.77 -19.30 14.36
CA GLY A 175 7.04 -18.57 15.59
C GLY A 175 6.39 -17.19 15.66
N CYS A 176 5.70 -16.73 14.61
CA CYS A 176 5.18 -15.38 14.53
C CYS A 176 3.76 -15.27 15.09
N GLU A 177 3.59 -14.39 16.07
CA GLU A 177 2.27 -14.01 16.61
C GLU A 177 1.49 -13.11 15.65
N ASN A 178 2.20 -12.28 14.87
CA ASN A 178 1.59 -11.34 13.94
C ASN A 178 1.09 -12.05 12.67
N GLY A 179 -0.22 -11.98 12.43
CA GLY A 179 -0.88 -12.64 11.31
C GLY A 179 -0.32 -12.21 9.94
N PRO A 180 -0.24 -10.90 9.64
CA PRO A 180 0.41 -10.42 8.43
C PRO A 180 1.84 -10.95 8.24
N TRP A 181 2.73 -10.80 9.22
CA TRP A 181 4.12 -11.27 9.11
C TRP A 181 4.20 -12.78 8.84
N ARG A 182 3.40 -13.59 9.55
CA ARG A 182 3.26 -15.02 9.27
C ARG A 182 2.89 -15.26 7.80
N ASN A 183 1.90 -14.55 7.28
CA ASN A 183 1.48 -14.70 5.88
C ASN A 183 2.62 -14.30 4.92
N PHE A 184 3.32 -13.18 5.16
CA PHE A 184 4.47 -12.77 4.33
C PHE A 184 5.57 -13.84 4.29
N TYR A 185 5.94 -14.39 5.45
CA TYR A 185 6.95 -15.46 5.51
C TYR A 185 6.51 -16.72 4.75
N LEU A 186 5.28 -17.21 5.01
CA LEU A 186 4.80 -18.43 4.39
C LEU A 186 4.58 -18.27 2.88
N SER A 187 4.06 -17.12 2.44
CA SER A 187 3.95 -16.81 1.00
C SER A 187 5.32 -16.73 0.33
N GLY A 188 6.31 -16.09 0.97
CA GLY A 188 7.68 -16.06 0.46
C GLY A 188 8.31 -17.45 0.36
N ALA A 189 8.06 -18.32 1.34
CA ALA A 189 8.51 -19.72 1.30
C ALA A 189 7.85 -20.50 0.15
N MET A 190 6.56 -20.29 -0.11
CA MET A 190 5.83 -20.90 -1.23
C MET A 190 6.41 -20.45 -2.59
N GLU A 191 6.66 -19.15 -2.75
CA GLU A 191 7.23 -18.58 -3.98
C GLU A 191 8.66 -19.09 -4.26
N LEU A 192 9.51 -19.17 -3.23
CA LEU A 192 10.86 -19.74 -3.36
C LEU A 192 10.86 -21.21 -3.80
N ARG A 193 9.79 -21.94 -3.49
CA ARG A 193 9.56 -23.34 -3.91
C ARG A 193 8.85 -23.46 -5.26
N GLY A 194 8.60 -22.34 -5.94
CA GLY A 194 8.06 -22.30 -7.29
C GLY A 194 6.54 -22.22 -7.37
N PHE A 195 5.82 -22.11 -6.25
CA PHE A 195 4.40 -21.82 -6.29
C PHE A 195 4.17 -20.34 -6.58
N ARG A 196 3.42 -20.02 -7.64
CA ARG A 196 2.97 -18.66 -7.93
C ARG A 196 1.46 -18.65 -8.07
N PRO A 197 0.75 -17.77 -7.35
CA PRO A 197 -0.68 -17.61 -7.59
C PRO A 197 -0.90 -17.02 -8.99
N ASP A 198 -1.72 -17.70 -9.80
CA ASP A 198 -1.96 -17.35 -11.21
C ASP A 198 -2.65 -15.98 -11.40
N LYS A 199 -3.32 -15.44 -10.35
CA LYS A 199 -4.14 -14.22 -10.46
C LYS A 199 -4.19 -13.42 -9.16
N ASN A 200 -3.93 -12.11 -9.27
CA ASN A 200 -4.40 -11.14 -8.29
C ASN A 200 -5.91 -10.91 -8.52
N VAL A 201 -6.75 -11.48 -7.67
CA VAL A 201 -8.23 -11.46 -7.79
C VAL A 201 -8.83 -10.05 -7.60
N LEU A 202 -8.05 -9.08 -7.11
CA LEU A 202 -8.53 -7.74 -6.76
C LEU A 202 -8.47 -6.71 -7.90
N THR A 203 -7.77 -7.00 -9.01
CA THR A 203 -7.73 -6.09 -10.16
C THR A 203 -8.98 -6.23 -11.02
N GLY A 204 -9.90 -5.26 -10.94
CA GLY A 204 -10.96 -5.09 -11.94
C GLY A 204 -12.41 -5.16 -11.47
N GLN A 205 -12.72 -4.93 -10.19
CA GLN A 205 -14.12 -4.78 -9.78
C GLN A 205 -14.76 -3.56 -10.46
N ALA A 206 -15.82 -3.79 -11.25
CA ALA A 206 -16.48 -2.77 -12.06
C ALA A 206 -16.94 -1.56 -11.24
N GLY A 207 -17.46 -1.78 -10.03
CA GLY A 207 -17.95 -0.70 -9.16
C GLY A 207 -16.89 0.30 -8.68
N MET A 208 -15.62 -0.13 -8.52
CA MET A 208 -14.53 0.79 -8.16
C MET A 208 -14.13 1.71 -9.32
N ARG A 209 -14.27 1.22 -10.57
CA ARG A 209 -13.93 1.97 -11.78
C ARG A 209 -14.88 3.14 -12.02
N GLU A 210 -16.17 2.93 -11.74
CA GLU A 210 -17.21 3.95 -11.93
C GLU A 210 -17.13 5.09 -10.90
N ALA A 211 -16.60 4.81 -9.71
CA ALA A 211 -16.42 5.80 -8.65
C ALA A 211 -15.17 6.70 -8.81
N LEU A 212 -14.25 6.37 -9.72
CA LEU A 212 -12.99 7.09 -9.87
C LEU A 212 -13.20 8.48 -10.51
N SER A 213 -12.65 9.52 -9.90
CA SER A 213 -12.64 10.86 -10.51
C SER A 213 -11.70 10.90 -11.72
N LEU A 214 -11.97 11.80 -12.68
CA LEU A 214 -11.08 11.99 -13.83
C LEU A 214 -9.67 12.38 -13.40
N HIS A 215 -9.54 13.17 -12.32
CA HIS A 215 -8.23 13.51 -11.77
C HIS A 215 -7.41 12.28 -11.39
N TYR A 216 -7.97 11.35 -10.61
CA TYR A 216 -7.24 10.14 -10.18
C TYR A 216 -7.04 9.14 -11.33
N LEU A 217 -7.96 9.11 -12.29
CA LEU A 217 -7.80 8.31 -13.51
C LEU A 217 -6.55 8.76 -14.29
N PHE A 218 -6.46 10.05 -14.62
CA PHE A 218 -5.31 10.56 -15.37
C PHE A 218 -4.02 10.59 -14.56
N ALA A 219 -4.08 10.77 -13.24
CA ALA A 219 -2.93 10.60 -12.36
C ALA A 219 -2.37 9.16 -12.42
N SER A 220 -3.25 8.15 -12.44
CA SER A 220 -2.85 6.75 -12.63
C SER A 220 -2.22 6.49 -14.01
N LEU A 221 -2.78 7.09 -15.07
CA LEU A 221 -2.16 7.02 -16.41
C LEU A 221 -0.80 7.70 -16.47
N ALA A 222 -0.59 8.78 -15.73
CA ALA A 222 0.71 9.46 -15.67
C ALA A 222 1.79 8.55 -15.08
N VAL A 223 1.45 7.74 -14.07
CA VAL A 223 2.35 6.72 -13.51
C VAL A 223 2.65 5.59 -14.52
N ARG A 224 1.70 5.27 -15.40
CA ARG A 224 1.84 4.24 -16.43
C ARG A 224 2.60 4.69 -17.68
N LEU A 225 2.89 5.98 -17.83
CA LEU A 225 3.59 6.50 -19.01
C LEU A 225 5.04 6.00 -19.06
N ASP A 226 5.45 5.41 -20.18
CA ASP A 226 6.86 5.14 -20.45
C ASP A 226 7.59 6.45 -20.79
N GLY A 227 8.25 7.02 -19.77
CA GLY A 227 8.96 8.29 -19.92
C GLY A 227 10.11 8.25 -20.93
N SER A 228 10.78 7.10 -21.10
CA SER A 228 11.89 6.96 -22.05
C SER A 228 11.40 7.00 -23.50
N ARG A 229 10.24 6.39 -23.77
CA ARG A 229 9.59 6.49 -25.09
C ARG A 229 8.92 7.85 -25.30
N ALA A 230 8.40 8.46 -24.23
CA ALA A 230 7.69 9.73 -24.28
C ALA A 230 8.60 10.97 -24.32
N GLN A 231 9.92 10.83 -24.09
CA GLN A 231 10.85 11.97 -23.99
C GLN A 231 10.95 12.82 -25.27
N GLU A 232 10.77 12.21 -26.44
CA GLU A 232 10.84 12.89 -27.74
C GLU A 232 9.49 13.45 -28.21
N HIS A 233 8.45 13.37 -27.36
CA HIS A 233 7.11 13.79 -27.70
C HIS A 233 6.69 15.06 -26.93
N ASP A 234 6.19 16.05 -27.68
CA ASP A 234 5.62 17.30 -27.17
C ASP A 234 4.29 17.57 -27.87
N PHE A 235 3.17 17.24 -27.21
CA PHE A 235 1.83 17.48 -27.74
C PHE A 235 0.78 17.58 -26.63
N VAL A 236 -0.35 18.20 -26.97
CA VAL A 236 -1.50 18.35 -26.07
C VAL A 236 -2.73 17.66 -26.66
N LEU A 237 -3.49 16.98 -25.80
CA LEU A 237 -4.79 16.39 -26.10
C LEU A 237 -5.86 17.05 -25.25
N ASP A 238 -7.00 17.37 -25.84
CA ASP A 238 -8.17 17.89 -25.12
C ASP A 238 -9.36 16.92 -25.20
N LEU A 239 -9.86 16.47 -24.06
CA LEU A 239 -10.99 15.55 -23.99
C LEU A 239 -12.15 16.23 -23.28
N PHE A 240 -13.36 16.05 -23.80
CA PHE A 240 -14.59 16.40 -23.09
C PHE A 240 -15.34 15.13 -22.70
N VAL A 241 -15.50 14.91 -21.39
CA VAL A 241 -16.19 13.73 -20.84
C VAL A 241 -17.63 14.10 -20.54
N MET A 242 -18.52 13.79 -21.49
CA MET A 242 -19.86 14.39 -21.59
C MET A 242 -20.79 14.09 -20.40
N ASP A 243 -20.73 12.88 -19.85
CA ASP A 243 -21.56 12.40 -18.75
C ASP A 243 -21.06 12.88 -17.39
N ARG A 244 -19.80 13.33 -17.32
CA ARG A 244 -19.21 14.04 -16.18
C ARG A 244 -19.34 15.56 -16.32
N GLY A 245 -19.53 16.08 -17.53
CA GLY A 245 -19.53 17.51 -17.82
C GLY A 245 -18.16 18.18 -17.63
N GLU A 246 -17.07 17.42 -17.74
CA GLU A 246 -15.72 17.88 -17.42
C GLU A 246 -14.81 17.92 -18.66
N HIS A 247 -14.03 19.00 -18.78
CA HIS A 247 -12.93 19.09 -19.73
C HIS A 247 -11.63 18.58 -19.10
N CYS A 248 -10.86 17.84 -19.87
CA CYS A 248 -9.59 17.25 -19.47
C CYS A 248 -8.54 17.61 -20.51
N ARG A 249 -7.48 18.31 -20.08
CA ARG A 249 -6.32 18.59 -20.93
C ARG A 249 -5.16 17.70 -20.50
N LEU A 250 -4.59 16.97 -21.43
CA LEU A 250 -3.44 16.09 -21.25
C LEU A 250 -2.25 16.70 -21.99
N ILE A 251 -1.16 16.95 -21.29
CA ILE A 251 0.05 17.57 -21.81
C ILE A 251 1.17 16.56 -21.68
N ILE A 252 1.70 16.11 -22.82
CA ILE A 252 2.83 15.20 -22.89
C ILE A 252 4.04 16.04 -23.28
N SER A 253 5.05 16.05 -22.42
CA SER A 253 6.31 16.76 -22.68
C SER A 253 7.42 16.22 -21.79
N ASN A 254 8.65 16.14 -22.30
CA ASN A 254 9.84 15.72 -21.54
C ASN A 254 9.65 14.35 -20.82
N GLY A 255 8.92 13.43 -21.44
CA GLY A 255 8.67 12.11 -20.85
C GLY A 255 7.66 12.11 -19.70
N ALA A 256 6.95 13.21 -19.47
CA ALA A 256 5.95 13.34 -18.41
C ALA A 256 4.55 13.61 -18.99
N LEU A 257 3.52 13.14 -18.27
CA LEU A 257 2.12 13.46 -18.50
C LEU A 257 1.63 14.40 -17.40
N ILE A 258 1.16 15.59 -17.79
CA ILE A 258 0.45 16.52 -16.90
C ILE A 258 -1.01 16.58 -17.34
N HIS A 259 -1.93 16.47 -16.38
CA HIS A 259 -3.37 16.58 -16.61
C HIS A 259 -3.97 17.79 -15.89
N ARG A 260 -4.94 18.43 -16.54
CA ARG A 260 -5.76 19.51 -15.97
C ARG A 260 -7.23 19.17 -16.16
N ILE A 261 -8.03 19.33 -15.11
CA ILE A 261 -9.46 18.98 -15.11
C ILE A 261 -10.30 20.23 -14.85
N GLY A 262 -11.48 20.30 -15.48
CA GLY A 262 -12.45 21.38 -15.27
C GLY A 262 -11.93 22.74 -15.75
N GLN A 263 -12.10 23.79 -14.94
CA GLN A 263 -11.72 25.15 -15.33
C GLN A 263 -10.23 25.30 -15.67
N GLN A 264 -9.36 24.48 -15.07
CA GLN A 264 -7.92 24.50 -15.36
C GLN A 264 -7.60 23.99 -16.78
N ALA A 265 -8.46 23.17 -17.38
CA ALA A 265 -8.31 22.68 -18.75
C ALA A 265 -8.60 23.79 -19.77
N CYS A 266 -9.53 24.69 -19.48
CA CYS A 266 -10.03 25.71 -20.42
C CYS A 266 -9.12 26.94 -20.60
N ASN A 267 -7.94 26.98 -19.97
CA ASN A 267 -7.02 28.11 -20.11
C ASN A 267 -6.45 28.23 -21.54
N LYS A 268 -6.61 29.42 -22.14
CA LYS A 268 -6.30 29.72 -23.56
C LYS A 268 -4.80 29.69 -23.91
N LEU A 269 -3.91 29.82 -22.93
CA LEU A 269 -2.45 29.90 -23.10
C LEU A 269 -1.80 28.64 -23.73
N SER A 270 -2.55 27.56 -23.98
CA SER A 270 -2.00 26.28 -24.47
C SER A 270 -2.67 25.73 -25.73
N LEU A 271 -3.56 26.49 -26.38
CA LEU A 271 -4.36 26.00 -27.53
C LEU A 271 -3.51 25.71 -28.78
N GLU A 272 -2.39 26.40 -28.98
CA GLU A 272 -1.53 26.23 -30.17
C GLU A 272 -0.85 24.85 -30.26
N LYS A 273 -0.76 24.13 -29.13
CA LYS A 273 -0.16 22.78 -29.06
C LYS A 273 -1.19 21.66 -29.05
N VAL A 274 -2.50 21.96 -29.06
CA VAL A 274 -3.54 20.93 -29.08
C VAL A 274 -3.53 20.25 -30.44
N LYS A 275 -3.10 18.99 -30.47
CA LYS A 275 -3.00 18.19 -31.70
C LYS A 275 -4.27 17.38 -31.96
N PHE A 276 -5.03 17.09 -30.92
CA PHE A 276 -6.27 16.33 -31.01
C PHE A 276 -7.23 16.77 -29.90
N SER A 277 -8.51 16.84 -30.24
CA SER A 277 -9.57 16.98 -29.27
C SER A 277 -10.73 16.04 -29.55
N GLY A 278 -11.35 15.47 -28.52
CA GLY A 278 -12.47 14.55 -28.69
C GLY A 278 -13.48 14.56 -27.54
N THR A 279 -14.74 14.31 -27.89
CA THR A 279 -15.86 14.18 -26.94
C THR A 279 -16.25 12.71 -26.80
N LEU A 280 -16.34 12.21 -25.57
CA LEU A 280 -16.71 10.83 -25.26
C LEU A 280 -17.41 10.70 -23.91
N SER A 281 -18.06 9.57 -23.63
CA SER A 281 -18.55 9.25 -22.28
C SER A 281 -17.46 8.62 -21.42
N PHE A 282 -17.60 8.72 -20.10
CA PHE A 282 -16.70 8.10 -19.13
C PHE A 282 -16.63 6.58 -19.31
N HIS A 283 -17.76 5.94 -19.61
CA HIS A 283 -17.80 4.51 -19.92
C HIS A 283 -16.92 4.14 -21.11
N LYS A 284 -17.02 4.90 -22.23
CA LYS A 284 -16.17 4.67 -23.41
C LYS A 284 -14.70 4.95 -23.12
N LEU A 285 -14.39 5.98 -22.34
CA LEU A 285 -13.02 6.27 -21.89
C LEU A 285 -12.44 5.08 -21.11
N MET A 286 -13.19 4.56 -20.14
CA MET A 286 -12.76 3.41 -19.35
C MET A 286 -12.56 2.17 -20.21
N GLN A 287 -13.47 1.90 -21.15
CA GLN A 287 -13.36 0.77 -22.07
C GLN A 287 -12.03 0.80 -22.85
N VAL A 288 -11.65 1.97 -23.39
CA VAL A 288 -10.40 2.14 -24.14
C VAL A 288 -9.16 1.99 -23.26
N LEU A 289 -9.23 2.40 -21.99
CA LEU A 289 -8.09 2.35 -21.08
C LEU A 289 -7.89 0.96 -20.41
N THR A 290 -8.87 0.07 -20.50
CA THR A 290 -8.84 -1.26 -19.87
C THR A 290 -8.85 -2.44 -20.81
N ASP A 291 -9.37 -2.30 -22.04
CA ASP A 291 -9.35 -3.39 -23.02
C ASP A 291 -8.06 -3.35 -23.83
N ASP A 292 -7.15 -4.29 -23.56
CA ASP A 292 -5.82 -4.34 -24.20
C ASP A 292 -5.86 -4.68 -25.71
N GLU A 293 -6.96 -5.20 -26.30
CA GLU A 293 -6.89 -5.72 -27.68
C GLU A 293 -8.12 -5.57 -28.61
N LYS A 294 -9.28 -5.01 -28.22
CA LYS A 294 -10.50 -5.14 -29.08
C LYS A 294 -11.37 -3.92 -29.37
N SER A 295 -11.10 -2.74 -28.83
CA SER A 295 -11.98 -1.57 -29.00
C SER A 295 -11.38 -0.44 -29.86
N GLN A 296 -10.19 -0.63 -30.43
CA GLN A 296 -9.54 0.41 -31.26
C GLN A 296 -10.20 0.65 -32.64
N GLU A 297 -11.08 -0.24 -33.10
CA GLU A 297 -11.77 -0.11 -34.40
C GLU A 297 -13.17 0.52 -34.33
N GLY A 298 -13.71 0.75 -33.13
CA GLY A 298 -15.01 1.42 -32.96
C GLY A 298 -14.90 2.94 -32.90
N ASN A 299 -15.94 3.67 -33.33
CA ASN A 299 -15.99 5.12 -33.15
C ASN A 299 -16.23 5.48 -31.67
N ILE A 300 -15.13 5.59 -30.91
CA ILE A 300 -15.12 5.89 -29.47
C ILE A 300 -15.52 7.34 -29.18
N PHE A 301 -15.17 8.26 -30.08
CA PHE A 301 -15.52 9.67 -29.97
C PHE A 301 -16.86 9.93 -30.64
N ILE A 302 -17.65 10.80 -30.03
CA ILE A 302 -18.90 11.32 -30.60
C ILE A 302 -18.57 12.48 -31.53
N GLU A 303 -17.61 13.29 -31.13
CA GLU A 303 -17.04 14.39 -31.93
C GLU A 303 -15.51 14.33 -31.79
N GLU A 304 -14.80 14.57 -32.89
CA GLU A 304 -13.34 14.64 -32.91
C GLU A 304 -12.85 15.77 -33.81
N HIS A 305 -11.78 16.44 -33.40
CA HIS A 305 -11.09 17.46 -34.18
C HIS A 305 -9.57 17.28 -34.06
N GLY A 306 -8.84 17.68 -35.09
CA GLY A 306 -7.38 17.51 -35.15
C GLY A 306 -6.97 16.12 -35.63
N ASP A 307 -5.76 15.68 -35.23
CA ASP A 307 -5.12 14.46 -35.72
C ASP A 307 -5.24 13.32 -34.70
N ARG A 308 -6.13 12.35 -34.99
CA ARG A 308 -6.41 11.17 -34.17
C ARG A 308 -5.19 10.28 -33.91
N SER A 309 -4.15 10.36 -34.75
CA SER A 309 -2.93 9.59 -34.53
C SER A 309 -2.23 9.94 -33.21
N TYR A 310 -2.42 11.15 -32.69
CA TYR A 310 -1.89 11.55 -31.38
C TYR A 310 -2.60 10.87 -30.21
N TRP A 311 -3.89 10.56 -30.33
CA TRP A 311 -4.60 9.75 -29.33
C TRP A 311 -4.05 8.32 -29.28
N GLN A 312 -3.89 7.69 -30.44
CA GLN A 312 -3.29 6.35 -30.55
C GLN A 312 -1.84 6.35 -30.04
N ARG A 313 -1.06 7.39 -30.37
CA ARG A 313 0.29 7.56 -29.85
C ARG A 313 0.30 7.63 -28.34
N PHE A 314 -0.56 8.45 -27.73
CA PHE A 314 -0.68 8.52 -26.27
C PHE A 314 -0.95 7.15 -25.65
N LEU A 315 -1.93 6.40 -26.16
CA LEU A 315 -2.23 5.06 -25.66
C LEU A 315 -1.04 4.11 -25.82
N SER A 316 -0.31 4.19 -26.93
CA SER A 316 0.85 3.33 -27.18
C SER A 316 2.02 3.59 -26.21
N LEU A 317 2.09 4.77 -25.59
CA LEU A 317 3.12 5.14 -24.61
C LEU A 317 2.79 4.64 -23.20
N LEU A 318 1.58 4.14 -22.95
CA LEU A 318 1.19 3.59 -21.66
C LEU A 318 1.67 2.15 -21.52
N VAL A 319 2.16 1.81 -20.34
CA VAL A 319 2.57 0.45 -19.98
C VAL A 319 1.51 -0.18 -19.07
N THR A 320 1.19 -1.43 -19.32
CA THR A 320 0.36 -2.25 -18.43
C THR A 320 1.26 -2.92 -17.39
N PRO A 321 1.08 -2.63 -16.09
CA PRO A 321 1.93 -3.20 -15.06
C PRO A 321 1.70 -4.71 -14.97
N ASN A 322 2.78 -5.49 -14.83
CA ASN A 322 2.69 -6.92 -14.59
C ASN A 322 2.24 -7.16 -13.14
N PRO A 323 1.03 -7.72 -12.89
CA PRO A 323 0.57 -8.00 -11.53
C PRO A 323 1.31 -9.15 -10.85
N ALA A 324 2.06 -9.98 -11.60
CA ALA A 324 2.82 -11.13 -11.13
C ALA A 324 4.34 -10.86 -11.13
N PHE A 325 4.75 -9.72 -10.59
CA PHE A 325 6.17 -9.38 -10.44
C PHE A 325 6.82 -10.19 -9.29
N ASN A 326 8.12 -10.43 -9.39
CA ASN A 326 8.87 -11.18 -8.37
C ASN A 326 9.05 -10.34 -7.10
N ILE A 327 8.87 -10.97 -5.93
CA ILE A 327 9.13 -10.32 -4.62
C ILE A 327 10.37 -10.92 -3.96
N VAL A 328 10.46 -12.25 -3.87
CA VAL A 328 11.52 -12.97 -3.13
C VAL A 328 12.71 -13.41 -3.99
N ILE A 329 12.68 -13.08 -5.28
CA ILE A 329 13.78 -13.27 -6.24
C ILE A 329 13.88 -12.02 -7.14
N PRO A 330 15.00 -11.80 -7.86
CA PRO A 330 15.17 -10.65 -8.75
C PRO A 330 14.15 -10.53 -9.88
#